data_AF-A0A367PM84-F1
#
_entry.id   AF-A0A367PM84-F1
#
_cell.length_a   1.000
_cell.length_b   1.000
_cell.length_c   1.000
_cell.angle_alpha   90.00
_cell.angle_beta   90.00
_cell.angle_gamma   90.00
#
_symmetry.space_group_name_H-M   'P 1'
#
loop_
_entity.id
_entity.type
_entity.pdbx_description
1 polymer ?
#
loop_
_entity_poly.entity_id
_entity_poly.type
_entity_poly.pdbx_seq_one_letter_code
_entity_poly.pdbx_strand_id
1 'polypeptide(L)'
;MLPPVNLRPPFNITRTSHVVLHVADLAKSRQFYVDIVGLVVSDEDDQVCYLRGLAEACHHSLVLVQTQGEATCKRLGYRVFFEEDLDLAYQFFKEEGLPAEWADVAYQGRTLHVTDPIGTRIELCATMETRERQYLNREIFKGAHAQRLDHFQIFAPDTYALCAFYSRLGFRNSEYLAHGDKLLGAFMYRKGTCLDLAIVQNEGPKLHHFAYTVSESHNIFDACDFAGIYGYGTEVERGPGRHGPGGMLFVYLRDPDGHRVELFNSHYQTIDTEIEPVRWDAATLSTNVRWGLPAPERWYFEATSFEQTSLIPAVEKPKPETLESYVQKQLSAKNQA
;
A
#
# COMPACT_ATOMS: atom_id res chain seq x y z
N MET A 1 -12.20 1.61 20.04
CA MET A 1 -12.79 0.28 19.69
C MET A 1 -12.79 0.12 18.17
N LEU A 2 -12.81 -1.11 17.65
CA LEU A 2 -12.95 -1.37 16.20
C LEU A 2 -14.43 -1.36 15.79
N PRO A 3 -14.75 -0.93 14.55
CA PRO A 3 -16.11 -1.04 14.03
C PRO A 3 -16.49 -2.51 13.76
N PRO A 4 -17.79 -2.87 13.83
CA PRO A 4 -18.24 -4.22 13.53
C PRO A 4 -17.99 -4.57 12.05
N VAL A 5 -17.70 -5.84 11.79
CA VAL A 5 -17.42 -6.35 10.43
C VAL A 5 -18.62 -7.10 9.87
N ASN A 6 -18.95 -6.84 8.60
CA ASN A 6 -19.92 -7.63 7.86
C ASN A 6 -19.25 -8.86 7.23
N LEU A 7 -19.46 -10.03 7.83
CA LEU A 7 -18.92 -11.31 7.30
C LEU A 7 -19.65 -11.80 6.04
N ARG A 8 -20.74 -11.13 5.63
CA ARG A 8 -21.49 -11.39 4.39
C ARG A 8 -21.62 -10.07 3.62
N PRO A 9 -20.52 -9.55 3.05
CA PRO A 9 -20.52 -8.27 2.36
C PRO A 9 -21.48 -8.28 1.17
N PRO A 10 -21.97 -7.10 0.73
CA PRO A 10 -22.92 -6.99 -0.38
C PRO A 10 -22.38 -7.51 -1.72
N PHE A 11 -21.04 -7.55 -1.86
CA PHE A 11 -20.31 -8.15 -2.96
C PHE A 11 -18.93 -8.60 -2.45
N ASN A 12 -18.28 -9.52 -3.15
CA ASN A 12 -17.07 -10.17 -2.65
C ASN A 12 -15.77 -9.58 -3.22
N ILE A 13 -15.18 -8.59 -2.53
CA ILE A 13 -13.77 -8.24 -2.74
C ILE A 13 -12.88 -9.36 -2.20
N THR A 14 -11.92 -9.80 -2.99
CA THR A 14 -11.06 -10.96 -2.69
C THR A 14 -9.66 -10.56 -2.24
N ARG A 15 -9.08 -9.52 -2.86
CA ARG A 15 -7.74 -9.03 -2.58
C ARG A 15 -7.46 -7.70 -3.26
N THR A 16 -6.42 -7.02 -2.79
CA THR A 16 -5.69 -6.00 -3.54
C THR A 16 -5.17 -6.57 -4.88
N SER A 17 -5.25 -5.78 -5.95
CA SER A 17 -4.92 -6.19 -7.31
C SER A 17 -3.75 -5.46 -7.93
N HIS A 18 -3.81 -4.12 -8.00
CA HIS A 18 -2.85 -3.33 -8.76
C HIS A 18 -2.89 -1.86 -8.32
N VAL A 19 -1.83 -1.10 -8.60
CA VAL A 19 -1.81 0.36 -8.43
C VAL A 19 -1.49 1.04 -9.76
N VAL A 20 -2.15 2.17 -10.04
CA VAL A 20 -1.88 3.00 -11.23
C VAL A 20 -1.30 4.33 -10.78
N LEU A 21 -0.09 4.64 -11.24
CA LEU A 21 0.67 5.84 -10.87
C LEU A 21 0.93 6.70 -12.10
N HIS A 22 0.80 8.01 -11.94
CA HIS A 22 1.36 8.98 -12.87
C HIS A 22 2.81 9.25 -12.54
N VAL A 23 3.69 9.15 -13.54
CA VAL A 23 5.13 9.35 -13.40
C VAL A 23 5.64 10.41 -14.38
N ALA A 24 6.61 11.22 -13.96
CA ALA A 24 7.12 12.31 -14.79
C ALA A 24 8.12 11.83 -15.85
N ASP A 25 8.79 10.70 -15.61
CA ASP A 25 9.73 10.07 -16.54
C ASP A 25 9.53 8.55 -16.49
N LEU A 26 8.83 8.03 -17.51
CA LEU A 26 8.47 6.61 -17.60
C LEU A 26 9.70 5.72 -17.68
N ALA A 27 10.76 6.15 -18.39
CA ALA A 27 11.97 5.36 -18.55
C ALA A 27 12.72 5.22 -17.22
N LYS A 28 12.85 6.31 -16.44
CA LYS A 28 13.44 6.25 -15.09
C LYS A 28 12.61 5.45 -14.11
N SER A 29 11.29 5.62 -14.14
CA SER A 29 10.38 4.89 -13.25
C SER A 29 10.43 3.39 -13.56
N ARG A 30 10.37 3.02 -14.84
CA ARG A 30 10.57 1.64 -15.28
C ARG A 30 11.91 1.08 -14.80
N GLN A 31 13.02 1.82 -14.96
CA GLN A 31 14.33 1.38 -14.46
C GLN A 31 14.29 1.11 -12.96
N PHE A 32 13.70 2.02 -12.17
CA PHE A 32 13.56 1.84 -10.73
C PHE A 32 12.79 0.55 -10.38
N TYR A 33 11.60 0.36 -10.96
CA TYR A 33 10.74 -0.77 -10.62
C TYR A 33 11.24 -2.11 -11.18
N VAL A 34 12.02 -2.11 -12.26
CA VAL A 34 12.60 -3.33 -12.85
C VAL A 34 13.94 -3.67 -12.21
N ASP A 35 14.87 -2.72 -12.12
CA ASP A 35 16.26 -3.01 -11.76
C ASP A 35 16.51 -2.97 -10.24
N ILE A 36 15.70 -2.22 -9.47
CA ILE A 36 15.82 -2.14 -8.00
C ILE A 36 14.76 -3.00 -7.32
N VAL A 37 13.48 -2.79 -7.66
CA VAL A 37 12.37 -3.54 -7.04
C VAL A 37 12.31 -4.98 -7.58
N GLY A 38 12.72 -5.22 -8.83
CA GLY A 38 12.75 -6.56 -9.41
C GLY A 38 11.40 -7.03 -10.00
N LEU A 39 10.56 -6.10 -10.45
CA LEU A 39 9.33 -6.43 -11.19
C LEU A 39 9.64 -6.79 -12.65
N VAL A 40 8.72 -7.51 -13.28
CA VAL A 40 8.80 -7.88 -14.70
C VAL A 40 7.81 -7.08 -15.52
N VAL A 41 8.25 -6.63 -16.69
CA VAL A 41 7.38 -5.96 -17.67
C VAL A 41 6.43 -6.98 -18.28
N SER A 42 5.16 -6.64 -18.30
CA SER A 42 4.11 -7.41 -18.95
C SER A 42 3.79 -6.88 -20.34
N ASP A 43 3.76 -5.56 -20.48
CA ASP A 43 3.53 -4.83 -21.73
C ASP A 43 3.99 -3.37 -21.54
N GLU A 44 4.38 -2.68 -22.61
CA GLU A 44 4.78 -1.28 -22.56
C GLU A 44 4.73 -0.58 -23.91
N ASP A 45 4.44 0.71 -23.88
CA ASP A 45 4.59 1.64 -24.99
C ASP A 45 5.24 2.95 -24.51
N ASP A 46 5.26 3.97 -25.37
CA ASP A 46 5.89 5.26 -25.08
C ASP A 46 5.19 6.06 -23.96
N GLN A 47 4.00 5.65 -23.52
CA GLN A 47 3.16 6.37 -22.54
C GLN A 47 2.81 5.53 -21.31
N VAL A 48 2.80 4.20 -21.40
CA VAL A 48 2.38 3.33 -20.31
C VAL A 48 3.30 2.12 -20.19
N CYS A 49 3.68 1.78 -18.96
CA CYS A 49 4.42 0.54 -18.65
C CYS A 49 3.62 -0.29 -17.64
N TYR A 50 3.34 -1.54 -17.99
CA TYR A 50 2.63 -2.51 -17.16
C TYR A 50 3.63 -3.48 -16.55
N LEU A 51 3.64 -3.57 -15.22
CA LEU A 51 4.58 -4.37 -14.45
C LEU A 51 3.84 -5.35 -13.53
N ARG A 52 4.45 -6.50 -13.25
CA ARG A 52 3.95 -7.48 -12.28
C ARG A 52 5.07 -8.11 -11.45
N GLY A 53 4.73 -8.65 -10.28
CA GLY A 53 5.64 -9.48 -9.52
C GLY A 53 5.91 -10.84 -10.18
N LEU A 54 7.04 -11.47 -9.84
CA LEU A 54 7.48 -12.75 -10.42
C LEU A 54 6.48 -13.91 -10.21
N ALA A 55 5.74 -13.91 -9.09
CA ALA A 55 4.76 -14.95 -8.75
C ALA A 55 3.34 -14.63 -9.26
N GLU A 56 3.14 -13.48 -9.89
CA GLU A 56 1.83 -13.03 -10.34
C GLU A 56 1.46 -13.57 -11.72
N ALA A 57 0.21 -14.03 -11.82
CA ALA A 57 -0.37 -14.52 -13.08
C ALA A 57 -1.27 -13.48 -13.75
N CYS A 58 -1.75 -12.46 -13.02
CA CYS A 58 -2.50 -11.37 -13.63
C CYS A 58 -1.58 -10.50 -14.48
N HIS A 59 -2.13 -9.86 -15.51
CA HIS A 59 -1.36 -9.05 -16.45
C HIS A 59 -0.51 -8.01 -15.75
N HIS A 60 -1.02 -7.33 -14.73
CA HIS A 60 -0.28 -6.28 -14.05
C HIS A 60 -0.69 -6.15 -12.59
N SER A 61 0.24 -5.65 -11.80
CA SER A 61 0.05 -5.21 -10.40
C SER A 61 0.57 -3.79 -10.18
N LEU A 62 1.31 -3.24 -11.13
CA LEU A 62 1.72 -1.83 -11.19
C LEU A 62 1.55 -1.34 -12.63
N VAL A 63 0.95 -0.16 -12.79
CA VAL A 63 0.85 0.54 -14.06
C VAL A 63 1.45 1.93 -13.88
N LEU A 64 2.45 2.24 -14.71
CA LEU A 64 3.09 3.54 -14.75
C LEU A 64 2.59 4.27 -15.98
N VAL A 65 2.03 5.46 -15.80
CA VAL A 65 1.48 6.28 -16.86
C VAL A 65 2.29 7.57 -16.93
N GLN A 66 2.95 7.81 -18.05
CA GLN A 66 3.68 9.04 -18.33
C GLN A 66 2.72 10.23 -18.19
N THR A 67 3.12 11.24 -17.43
CA THR A 67 2.38 12.50 -17.32
C THR A 67 3.29 13.70 -17.57
N GLN A 68 2.70 14.81 -17.98
CA GLN A 68 3.32 16.14 -17.95
C GLN A 68 2.82 16.97 -16.73
N GLY A 69 1.85 16.44 -16.00
CA GLY A 69 1.30 17.03 -14.78
C GLY A 69 1.97 16.49 -13.52
N GLU A 70 1.24 16.54 -12.41
CA GLU A 70 1.74 16.06 -11.11
C GLU A 70 1.79 14.53 -11.04
N ALA A 71 2.88 14.00 -10.46
CA ALA A 71 2.97 12.60 -10.08
C ALA A 71 1.96 12.29 -8.97
N THR A 72 1.02 11.41 -9.28
CA THR A 72 -0.18 11.15 -8.47
C THR A 72 -0.54 9.67 -8.53
N CYS A 73 -1.27 9.20 -7.51
CA CYS A 73 -1.93 7.91 -7.58
C CYS A 73 -3.24 8.08 -8.34
N LYS A 74 -3.35 7.44 -9.50
CA LYS A 74 -4.57 7.49 -10.31
C LYS A 74 -5.67 6.62 -9.70
N ARG A 75 -5.37 5.35 -9.40
CA ARG A 75 -6.32 4.40 -8.78
C ARG A 75 -5.64 3.27 -8.02
N LEU A 76 -6.36 2.74 -7.03
CA LEU A 76 -6.07 1.49 -6.35
C LEU A 76 -7.04 0.40 -6.83
N GLY A 77 -6.50 -0.70 -7.33
CA GLY A 77 -7.25 -1.83 -7.88
C GLY A 77 -7.52 -2.91 -6.85
N TYR A 78 -8.75 -3.44 -6.82
CA TYR A 78 -9.12 -4.65 -6.11
C TYR A 78 -9.78 -5.66 -7.04
N ARG A 79 -9.62 -6.95 -6.71
CA ARG A 79 -10.32 -8.04 -7.37
C ARG A 79 -11.64 -8.33 -6.69
N VAL A 80 -12.71 -8.44 -7.45
CA VAL A 80 -13.94 -9.11 -6.99
C VAL A 80 -13.97 -10.57 -7.45
N PHE A 81 -14.81 -11.41 -6.85
CA PHE A 81 -14.77 -12.85 -7.11
C PHE A 81 -15.49 -13.23 -8.40
N PHE A 82 -16.66 -12.65 -8.65
CA PHE A 82 -17.48 -12.87 -9.84
C PHE A 82 -17.73 -11.59 -10.63
N GLU A 83 -18.09 -11.70 -11.91
CA GLU A 83 -18.49 -10.55 -12.72
C GLU A 83 -19.77 -9.89 -12.16
N GLU A 84 -20.68 -10.67 -11.60
CA GLU A 84 -21.91 -10.19 -10.95
C GLU A 84 -21.63 -9.37 -9.68
N ASP A 85 -20.50 -9.58 -9.01
CA ASP A 85 -20.08 -8.75 -7.88
C ASP A 85 -19.86 -7.30 -8.30
N LEU A 86 -19.53 -7.03 -9.57
CA LEU A 86 -19.37 -5.67 -10.09
C LEU A 86 -20.72 -4.96 -10.19
N ASP A 87 -21.78 -5.66 -10.58
CA ASP A 87 -23.13 -5.09 -10.63
C ASP A 87 -23.65 -4.80 -9.21
N LEU A 88 -23.39 -5.71 -8.27
CA LEU A 88 -23.69 -5.51 -6.85
C LEU A 88 -22.87 -4.35 -6.24
N ALA A 89 -21.59 -4.24 -6.59
CA ALA A 89 -20.75 -3.11 -6.20
C ALA A 89 -21.29 -1.79 -6.76
N TYR A 90 -21.67 -1.76 -8.03
CA TYR A 90 -22.29 -0.58 -8.65
C TYR A 90 -23.53 -0.13 -7.86
N GLN A 91 -24.46 -1.05 -7.55
CA GLN A 91 -25.65 -0.71 -6.75
C GLN A 91 -25.28 -0.21 -5.36
N PHE A 92 -24.38 -0.90 -4.66
CA PHE A 92 -23.94 -0.50 -3.32
C PHE A 92 -23.40 0.94 -3.29
N PHE A 93 -22.46 1.28 -4.19
CA PHE A 93 -21.90 2.63 -4.21
C PHE A 93 -22.94 3.69 -4.59
N LYS A 94 -23.89 3.38 -5.49
CA LYS A 94 -24.98 4.30 -5.86
C LYS A 94 -25.96 4.53 -4.70
N GLU A 95 -26.29 3.49 -3.93
CA GLU A 95 -27.13 3.58 -2.74
C GLU A 95 -26.46 4.38 -1.61
N GLU A 96 -25.13 4.27 -1.47
CA GLU A 96 -24.33 5.10 -0.55
C GLU A 96 -24.19 6.56 -1.03
N GLY A 97 -24.67 6.89 -2.22
CA GLY A 97 -24.49 8.22 -2.82
C GLY A 97 -23.05 8.51 -3.25
N LEU A 98 -22.23 7.48 -3.44
CA LEU A 98 -20.83 7.58 -3.84
C LEU A 98 -20.65 7.44 -5.36
N PRO A 99 -19.59 8.03 -5.95
CA PRO A 99 -19.28 7.87 -7.36
C PRO A 99 -19.07 6.40 -7.76
N ALA A 100 -19.71 5.99 -8.85
CA ALA A 100 -19.53 4.70 -9.50
C ALA A 100 -19.79 4.84 -11.00
N GLU A 101 -18.81 4.47 -11.82
CA GLU A 101 -18.84 4.56 -13.28
C GLU A 101 -18.16 3.33 -13.92
N TRP A 102 -18.72 2.84 -15.03
CA TRP A 102 -18.09 1.78 -15.81
C TRP A 102 -16.96 2.36 -16.64
N ALA A 103 -15.86 1.62 -16.79
CA ALA A 103 -14.70 2.05 -17.55
C ALA A 103 -14.12 0.92 -18.39
N ASP A 104 -13.64 1.28 -19.57
CA ASP A 104 -12.84 0.40 -20.41
C ASP A 104 -11.37 0.53 -20.01
N VAL A 105 -10.78 -0.56 -19.49
CA VAL A 105 -9.40 -0.58 -19.00
C VAL A 105 -8.64 -1.72 -19.67
N ALA A 106 -7.48 -1.38 -20.25
CA ALA A 106 -6.66 -2.34 -20.98
C ALA A 106 -6.30 -3.57 -20.12
N TYR A 107 -6.37 -4.75 -20.73
CA TYR A 107 -6.07 -6.06 -20.13
C TYR A 107 -7.01 -6.49 -19.00
N GLN A 108 -8.03 -5.71 -18.65
CA GLN A 108 -9.03 -6.06 -17.65
C GLN A 108 -10.33 -6.54 -18.30
N GLY A 109 -11.11 -7.31 -17.56
CA GLY A 109 -12.50 -7.60 -17.93
C GLY A 109 -13.39 -6.38 -17.73
N ARG A 110 -14.68 -6.59 -17.39
CA ARG A 110 -15.52 -5.46 -16.99
C ARG A 110 -14.88 -4.79 -15.77
N THR A 111 -14.80 -3.47 -15.83
CA THR A 111 -14.15 -2.68 -14.80
C THR A 111 -15.07 -1.58 -14.30
N LEU A 112 -15.18 -1.50 -12.98
CA LEU A 112 -15.96 -0.47 -12.30
C LEU A 112 -15.02 0.47 -11.55
N HIS A 113 -15.10 1.75 -11.88
CA HIS A 113 -14.44 2.83 -11.16
C HIS A 113 -15.36 3.32 -10.06
N VAL A 114 -14.88 3.33 -8.82
CA VAL A 114 -15.62 3.83 -7.65
C VAL A 114 -14.75 4.75 -6.81
N THR A 115 -15.38 5.51 -5.93
CA THR A 115 -14.67 6.39 -4.98
C THR A 115 -15.19 6.15 -3.58
N ASP A 116 -14.28 5.95 -2.62
CA ASP A 116 -14.65 5.75 -1.23
C ASP A 116 -15.10 7.06 -0.54
N PRO A 117 -15.60 7.01 0.70
CA PRO A 117 -16.15 8.20 1.38
C PRO A 117 -15.18 9.36 1.58
N ILE A 118 -13.86 9.13 1.52
CA ILE A 118 -12.87 10.20 1.68
C ILE A 118 -12.29 10.66 0.33
N GLY A 119 -12.67 10.03 -0.79
CA GLY A 119 -12.17 10.40 -2.11
C GLY A 119 -11.12 9.44 -2.67
N THR A 120 -10.77 8.34 -2.00
CA THR A 120 -9.82 7.36 -2.54
C THR A 120 -10.40 6.77 -3.83
N ARG A 121 -9.65 6.88 -4.93
CA ARG A 121 -10.07 6.39 -6.23
C ARG A 121 -9.76 4.90 -6.37
N ILE A 122 -10.81 4.11 -6.56
CA ILE A 122 -10.74 2.65 -6.59
C ILE A 122 -11.15 2.13 -7.97
N GLU A 123 -10.59 0.99 -8.35
CA GLU A 123 -10.94 0.22 -9.53
C GLU A 123 -11.26 -1.22 -9.12
N LEU A 124 -12.39 -1.76 -9.57
CA LEU A 124 -12.84 -3.12 -9.30
C LEU A 124 -12.98 -3.90 -10.60
N CYS A 125 -12.38 -5.08 -10.67
CA CYS A 125 -12.54 -6.00 -11.80
C CYS A 125 -12.52 -7.46 -11.33
N ALA A 126 -13.32 -8.31 -11.99
CA ALA A 126 -13.42 -9.74 -11.66
C ALA A 126 -12.38 -10.57 -12.43
N THR A 127 -12.11 -10.20 -13.68
CA THR A 127 -11.20 -10.88 -14.61
C THR A 127 -10.11 -9.93 -15.13
N MET A 128 -8.93 -10.46 -15.43
CA MET A 128 -7.78 -9.75 -16.02
C MET A 128 -7.04 -10.78 -16.86
N GLU A 129 -6.49 -10.36 -17.99
CA GLU A 129 -5.63 -11.21 -18.82
C GLU A 129 -4.53 -11.85 -17.97
N THR A 130 -4.19 -13.10 -18.28
CA THR A 130 -3.17 -13.83 -17.53
C THR A 130 -1.87 -13.97 -18.30
N ARG A 131 -0.76 -13.97 -17.57
CA ARG A 131 0.60 -14.19 -18.06
C ARG A 131 1.20 -15.38 -17.34
N GLU A 132 2.20 -16.00 -17.95
CA GLU A 132 3.00 -17.02 -17.28
C GLU A 132 3.72 -16.40 -16.07
N ARG A 133 3.64 -17.09 -14.94
CA ARG A 133 4.37 -16.71 -13.74
C ARG A 133 5.87 -16.98 -13.93
N GLN A 134 6.70 -16.05 -13.49
CA GLN A 134 8.14 -16.06 -13.75
C GLN A 134 8.99 -16.49 -12.55
N TYR A 135 8.42 -16.88 -11.40
CA TYR A 135 9.16 -17.25 -10.18
C TYR A 135 10.17 -18.41 -10.31
N LEU A 136 10.14 -19.17 -11.42
CA LEU A 136 11.15 -20.19 -11.75
C LEU A 136 12.17 -19.74 -12.80
N ASN A 137 11.92 -18.64 -13.51
CA ASN A 137 12.77 -18.12 -14.58
C ASN A 137 13.89 -17.25 -14.00
N ARG A 138 14.88 -17.89 -13.36
CA ARG A 138 15.99 -17.21 -12.66
C ARG A 138 16.85 -16.33 -13.57
N GLU A 139 16.79 -16.52 -14.87
CA GLU A 139 17.58 -15.78 -15.86
C GLU A 139 17.15 -14.31 -15.98
N ILE A 140 15.88 -14.01 -15.65
CA ILE A 140 15.33 -12.65 -15.77
C ILE A 140 15.24 -11.91 -14.43
N PHE A 141 15.68 -12.55 -13.36
CA PHE A 141 15.60 -11.99 -12.01
C PHE A 141 16.51 -10.76 -11.89
N LYS A 142 16.00 -9.72 -11.23
CA LYS A 142 16.69 -8.45 -10.99
C LYS A 142 16.35 -7.90 -9.60
N GLY A 143 17.19 -7.01 -9.10
CA GLY A 143 16.91 -6.24 -7.90
C GLY A 143 16.53 -7.13 -6.71
N ALA A 144 15.45 -6.76 -6.04
CA ALA A 144 14.91 -7.46 -4.89
C ALA A 144 14.05 -8.70 -5.22
N HIS A 145 13.94 -9.10 -6.49
CA HIS A 145 13.11 -10.23 -6.90
C HIS A 145 11.67 -10.16 -6.37
N ALA A 146 10.99 -9.01 -6.50
CA ALA A 146 9.62 -8.83 -6.01
C ALA A 146 8.68 -9.92 -6.56
N GLN A 147 7.93 -10.56 -5.65
CA GLN A 147 7.13 -11.75 -5.94
C GLN A 147 5.68 -11.41 -6.25
N ARG A 148 4.98 -10.70 -5.36
CA ARG A 148 3.59 -10.29 -5.57
C ARG A 148 3.26 -9.02 -4.82
N LEU A 149 2.41 -8.19 -5.41
CA LEU A 149 1.76 -7.10 -4.69
C LEU A 149 0.97 -7.67 -3.50
N ASP A 150 1.05 -6.98 -2.37
CA ASP A 150 0.41 -7.43 -1.14
C ASP A 150 -0.62 -6.44 -0.63
N HIS A 151 -0.27 -5.18 -0.40
CA HIS A 151 -1.20 -4.24 0.20
C HIS A 151 -0.93 -2.80 -0.21
N PHE A 152 -1.90 -1.94 0.14
CA PHE A 152 -1.78 -0.50 0.15
C PHE A 152 -1.81 0.00 1.59
N GLN A 153 -1.12 1.10 1.86
CA GLN A 153 -1.41 1.94 3.01
C GLN A 153 -1.89 3.31 2.54
N ILE A 154 -2.99 3.78 3.10
CA ILE A 154 -3.53 5.11 2.82
C ILE A 154 -3.62 5.95 4.09
N PHE A 155 -3.52 7.26 3.90
CA PHE A 155 -3.86 8.24 4.91
C PHE A 155 -5.32 8.64 4.83
N ALA A 156 -5.95 8.74 5.99
CA ALA A 156 -7.35 9.14 6.13
C ALA A 156 -7.54 10.13 7.29
N PRO A 157 -8.39 11.16 7.12
CA PRO A 157 -8.65 12.16 8.18
C PRO A 157 -9.30 11.54 9.42
N ASP A 158 -10.14 10.51 9.21
CA ASP A 158 -10.82 9.72 10.23
C ASP A 158 -10.64 8.23 9.93
N THR A 159 -9.75 7.58 10.68
CA THR A 159 -9.47 6.14 10.53
C THR A 159 -10.66 5.28 10.93
N TYR A 160 -11.45 5.67 11.94
CA TYR A 160 -12.58 4.87 12.40
C TYR A 160 -13.70 4.87 11.35
N ALA A 161 -14.06 6.04 10.83
CA ALA A 161 -15.10 6.16 9.81
C ALA A 161 -14.76 5.36 8.55
N LEU A 162 -13.50 5.46 8.07
CA LEU A 162 -13.08 4.73 6.88
C LEU A 162 -12.97 3.22 7.15
N CYS A 163 -12.42 2.82 8.30
CA CYS A 163 -12.40 1.41 8.72
C CYS A 163 -13.82 0.84 8.78
N ALA A 164 -14.81 1.60 9.28
CA ALA A 164 -16.21 1.16 9.33
C ALA A 164 -16.80 0.94 7.93
N PHE A 165 -16.46 1.80 6.95
CA PHE A 165 -16.86 1.61 5.56
C PHE A 165 -16.31 0.31 4.97
N TYR A 166 -14.99 0.08 5.06
CA TYR A 166 -14.38 -1.15 4.53
C TYR A 166 -14.82 -2.41 5.31
N SER A 167 -15.12 -2.29 6.60
CA SER A 167 -15.70 -3.38 7.40
C SER A 167 -17.08 -3.82 6.89
N ARG A 168 -17.90 -2.91 6.36
CA ARG A 168 -19.18 -3.26 5.69
C ARG A 168 -18.97 -4.02 4.37
N LEU A 169 -17.84 -3.76 3.71
CA LEU A 169 -17.34 -4.48 2.53
C LEU A 169 -16.59 -5.78 2.88
N GLY A 170 -16.60 -6.17 4.16
CA GLY A 170 -16.07 -7.44 4.63
C GLY A 170 -14.58 -7.44 4.95
N PHE A 171 -13.91 -6.28 4.90
CA PHE A 171 -12.53 -6.21 5.38
C PHE A 171 -12.49 -6.45 6.89
N ARG A 172 -11.58 -7.32 7.31
CA ARG A 172 -11.38 -7.67 8.73
C ARG A 172 -10.04 -7.11 9.19
N ASN A 173 -9.92 -6.70 10.44
CA ASN A 173 -8.63 -6.26 10.96
C ASN A 173 -7.82 -7.48 11.41
N SER A 174 -6.55 -7.58 11.00
CA SER A 174 -5.59 -8.46 11.68
C SER A 174 -5.05 -7.78 12.92
N GLU A 175 -4.81 -6.47 12.81
CA GLU A 175 -4.15 -5.65 13.82
C GLU A 175 -4.69 -4.23 13.76
N TYR A 176 -4.46 -3.46 14.82
CA TYR A 176 -4.82 -2.05 14.86
C TYR A 176 -3.96 -1.26 15.85
N LEU A 177 -3.80 0.03 15.55
CA LEU A 177 -3.11 1.01 16.38
C LEU A 177 -4.14 1.89 17.07
N ALA A 178 -4.04 2.03 18.39
CA ALA A 178 -4.94 2.86 19.18
C ALA A 178 -4.21 3.67 20.24
N HIS A 179 -4.80 4.79 20.64
CA HIS A 179 -4.41 5.55 21.83
C HIS A 179 -5.66 5.80 22.67
N GLY A 180 -5.72 5.22 23.88
CA GLY A 180 -6.99 5.13 24.61
C GLY A 180 -8.07 4.47 23.76
N ASP A 181 -9.24 5.06 23.61
CA ASP A 181 -10.31 4.51 22.76
C ASP A 181 -10.23 4.91 21.28
N LYS A 182 -9.34 5.85 20.95
CA LYS A 182 -9.18 6.39 19.59
C LYS A 182 -8.41 5.42 18.71
N LEU A 183 -9.02 5.03 17.60
CA LEU A 183 -8.38 4.24 16.54
C LEU A 183 -7.52 5.17 15.68
N LEU A 184 -6.22 4.88 15.59
CA LEU A 184 -5.24 5.66 14.83
C LEU A 184 -4.75 4.92 13.58
N GLY A 185 -4.83 3.59 13.59
CA GLY A 185 -4.46 2.76 12.45
C GLY A 185 -5.26 1.47 12.43
N ALA A 186 -5.62 1.01 11.24
CA ALA A 186 -6.37 -0.23 10.99
C ALA A 186 -5.64 -1.03 9.89
N PHE A 187 -5.28 -2.28 10.17
CA PHE A 187 -4.60 -3.16 9.22
C PHE A 187 -5.60 -4.24 8.77
N MET A 188 -6.19 -4.02 7.61
CA MET A 188 -7.40 -4.72 7.17
C MET A 188 -7.13 -5.66 5.99
N TYR A 189 -7.72 -6.86 6.01
CA TYR A 189 -7.55 -7.90 5.01
C TYR A 189 -8.86 -8.47 4.47
N ARG A 190 -8.75 -9.01 3.25
CA ARG A 190 -9.70 -9.91 2.58
C ARG A 190 -9.03 -11.24 2.22
N LYS A 191 -7.76 -11.19 1.77
CA LYS A 191 -6.95 -12.39 1.53
C LYS A 191 -6.36 -12.93 2.83
N GLY A 192 -5.84 -14.15 2.80
CA GLY A 192 -5.32 -14.88 3.96
C GLY A 192 -4.00 -14.35 4.57
N THR A 193 -3.71 -13.06 4.44
CA THR A 193 -2.52 -12.37 4.99
C THR A 193 -2.98 -11.18 5.84
N CYS A 194 -2.09 -10.61 6.66
CA CYS A 194 -2.45 -9.59 7.64
C CYS A 194 -3.20 -8.38 7.04
N LEU A 195 -2.91 -7.97 5.81
CA LEU A 195 -3.58 -6.83 5.20
C LEU A 195 -3.64 -6.90 3.68
N ASP A 196 -4.68 -6.30 3.15
CA ASP A 196 -4.83 -5.77 1.79
C ASP A 196 -4.81 -4.22 1.82
N LEU A 197 -5.30 -3.63 2.92
CA LEU A 197 -5.42 -2.18 3.12
C LEU A 197 -5.03 -1.82 4.56
N ALA A 198 -4.02 -0.98 4.72
CA ALA A 198 -3.76 -0.26 5.96
C ALA A 198 -4.32 1.16 5.87
N ILE A 199 -5.02 1.60 6.91
CA ILE A 199 -5.53 2.97 7.05
C ILE A 199 -4.83 3.58 8.25
N VAL A 200 -4.21 4.75 8.08
CA VAL A 200 -3.54 5.47 9.17
C VAL A 200 -4.04 6.91 9.22
N GLN A 201 -4.27 7.42 10.43
CA GLN A 201 -4.81 8.76 10.61
C GLN A 201 -3.81 9.84 10.17
N ASN A 202 -4.17 10.60 9.14
CA ASN A 202 -3.44 11.79 8.68
C ASN A 202 -4.33 12.63 7.73
N GLU A 203 -3.82 13.74 7.21
CA GLU A 203 -4.46 14.40 6.07
C GLU A 203 -4.53 13.43 4.87
N GLY A 204 -5.73 13.29 4.29
CA GLY A 204 -5.98 12.31 3.24
C GLY A 204 -7.16 12.69 2.35
N PRO A 205 -7.43 11.93 1.28
CA PRO A 205 -6.80 10.66 0.95
C PRO A 205 -5.43 10.86 0.32
N LYS A 206 -4.44 10.11 0.79
CA LYS A 206 -3.12 9.98 0.15
C LYS A 206 -2.68 8.53 0.18
N LEU A 207 -2.03 8.07 -0.88
CA LEU A 207 -1.35 6.77 -0.91
C LEU A 207 -0.03 6.93 -0.15
N HIS A 208 0.05 6.31 1.03
CA HIS A 208 1.28 6.31 1.81
C HIS A 208 2.31 5.36 1.21
N HIS A 209 1.94 4.13 0.84
CA HIS A 209 2.76 3.23 0.04
C HIS A 209 1.92 2.10 -0.57
N PHE A 210 2.53 1.36 -1.48
CA PHE A 210 2.12 0.02 -1.89
C PHE A 210 3.29 -0.95 -1.63
N ALA A 211 2.99 -2.23 -1.42
CA ALA A 211 3.98 -3.18 -0.94
C ALA A 211 4.08 -4.42 -1.83
N TYR A 212 5.31 -4.87 -2.06
CA TYR A 212 5.62 -6.15 -2.70
C TYR A 212 6.30 -7.10 -1.71
N THR A 213 5.90 -8.36 -1.77
CA THR A 213 6.62 -9.43 -1.08
C THR A 213 7.93 -9.75 -1.79
N VAL A 214 8.95 -10.14 -1.04
CA VAL A 214 10.19 -10.77 -1.52
C VAL A 214 10.34 -12.14 -0.85
N SER A 215 11.04 -13.07 -1.49
CA SER A 215 11.11 -14.45 -0.98
C SER A 215 11.94 -14.56 0.30
N GLU A 216 13.07 -13.86 0.35
CA GLU A 216 14.03 -13.99 1.43
C GLU A 216 14.50 -12.63 1.95
N SER A 217 14.92 -12.60 3.21
CA SER A 217 15.38 -11.38 3.86
C SER A 217 16.59 -10.75 3.20
N HIS A 218 17.43 -11.54 2.50
CA HIS A 218 18.59 -10.98 1.80
C HIS A 218 18.18 -10.11 0.60
N ASN A 219 17.02 -10.37 -0.02
CA ASN A 219 16.54 -9.57 -1.13
C ASN A 219 16.14 -8.14 -0.73
N ILE A 220 15.87 -7.91 0.56
CA ILE A 220 15.70 -6.56 1.10
C ILE A 220 17.02 -5.79 1.04
N PHE A 221 18.15 -6.44 1.32
CA PHE A 221 19.47 -5.82 1.23
C PHE A 221 19.89 -5.63 -0.23
N ASP A 222 19.59 -6.59 -1.11
CA ASP A 222 19.80 -6.43 -2.56
C ASP A 222 19.12 -5.15 -3.06
N ALA A 223 17.88 -4.89 -2.63
CA ALA A 223 17.15 -3.65 -2.96
C ALA A 223 17.93 -2.39 -2.54
N CYS A 224 18.53 -2.38 -1.35
CA CYS A 224 19.32 -1.26 -0.86
C CYS A 224 20.62 -1.07 -1.67
N ASP A 225 21.32 -2.16 -1.98
CA ASP A 225 22.56 -2.12 -2.75
C ASP A 225 22.29 -1.61 -4.18
N PHE A 226 21.25 -2.12 -4.84
CA PHE A 226 20.84 -1.63 -6.15
C PHE A 226 20.36 -0.18 -6.09
N ALA A 227 19.59 0.21 -5.07
CA ALA A 227 19.24 1.62 -4.89
C ALA A 227 20.49 2.50 -4.82
N GLY A 228 21.54 2.09 -4.09
CA GLY A 228 22.83 2.78 -4.08
C GLY A 228 23.49 2.88 -5.46
N ILE A 229 23.56 1.77 -6.19
CA ILE A 229 24.17 1.70 -7.54
C ILE A 229 23.46 2.61 -8.55
N TYR A 230 22.13 2.66 -8.50
CA TYR A 230 21.31 3.46 -9.41
C TYR A 230 21.11 4.92 -8.93
N GLY A 231 21.76 5.33 -7.84
CA GLY A 231 21.71 6.72 -7.35
C GLY A 231 20.51 7.06 -6.45
N TYR A 232 19.76 6.06 -6.00
CA TYR A 232 18.62 6.14 -5.08
C TYR A 232 18.99 5.77 -3.63
N GLY A 233 20.29 5.75 -3.27
CA GLY A 233 20.73 5.37 -1.92
C GLY A 233 20.15 6.25 -0.81
N THR A 234 19.96 7.56 -1.06
CA THR A 234 19.29 8.49 -0.11
C THR A 234 17.77 8.30 -0.06
N GLU A 235 17.21 7.61 -1.05
CA GLU A 235 15.79 7.29 -1.17
C GLU A 235 15.44 5.92 -0.57
N VAL A 236 16.41 5.23 0.04
CA VAL A 236 16.14 4.18 1.05
C VAL A 236 15.63 4.88 2.31
N GLU A 237 14.34 5.20 2.31
CA GLU A 237 13.75 6.15 3.24
C GLU A 237 13.64 5.61 4.67
N ARG A 238 13.31 4.31 4.84
CA ARG A 238 13.19 3.69 6.16
C ARG A 238 13.52 2.21 6.12
N GLY A 239 14.33 1.78 7.08
CA GLY A 239 14.79 0.41 7.20
C GLY A 239 16.17 0.21 6.56
N PRO A 240 16.60 -1.05 6.34
CA PRO A 240 15.88 -2.28 6.67
C PRO A 240 15.54 -2.39 8.16
N GLY A 241 14.34 -2.87 8.47
CA GLY A 241 13.83 -2.93 9.85
C GLY A 241 12.87 -4.09 10.07
N ARG A 242 12.38 -4.23 11.30
CA ARG A 242 11.35 -5.20 11.68
C ARG A 242 10.15 -4.46 12.21
N HIS A 243 8.98 -4.63 11.61
CA HIS A 243 7.77 -4.04 12.14
C HIS A 243 7.34 -4.73 13.44
N GLY A 244 6.71 -3.96 14.32
CA GLY A 244 5.88 -4.53 15.40
C GLY A 244 4.65 -5.17 14.77
N PRO A 245 3.74 -4.37 14.18
CA PRO A 245 2.61 -4.90 13.41
C PRO A 245 3.05 -5.80 12.27
N GLY A 246 2.45 -6.96 12.12
CA GLY A 246 2.77 -7.95 11.09
C GLY A 246 4.07 -8.73 11.32
N GLY A 247 5.02 -8.19 12.07
CA GLY A 247 6.29 -8.85 12.42
C GLY A 247 7.25 -9.08 11.24
N MET A 248 6.99 -8.48 10.08
CA MET A 248 7.79 -8.66 8.86
C MET A 248 9.09 -7.84 8.88
N LEU A 249 10.12 -8.32 8.17
CA LEU A 249 11.21 -7.44 7.77
C LEU A 249 10.72 -6.56 6.63
N PHE A 250 11.14 -5.31 6.64
CA PHE A 250 10.77 -4.36 5.61
C PHE A 250 11.93 -3.46 5.21
N VAL A 251 11.82 -2.87 4.02
CA VAL A 251 12.47 -1.62 3.63
C VAL A 251 11.47 -0.77 2.85
N TYR A 252 11.52 0.54 3.03
CA TYR A 252 10.78 1.52 2.25
C TYR A 252 11.73 2.27 1.32
N LEU A 253 11.38 2.35 0.04
CA LEU A 253 12.09 3.14 -0.95
C LEU A 253 11.17 4.20 -1.57
N ARG A 254 11.76 5.31 -2.02
CA ARG A 254 11.07 6.29 -2.88
C ARG A 254 11.52 6.10 -4.33
N ASP A 255 10.54 6.08 -5.23
CA ASP A 255 10.78 6.08 -6.67
C ASP A 255 11.18 7.49 -7.16
N PRO A 256 11.47 7.69 -8.46
CA PRO A 256 11.94 8.97 -8.99
C PRO A 256 10.98 10.14 -8.76
N ASP A 257 9.69 9.86 -8.59
CA ASP A 257 8.62 10.84 -8.38
C ASP A 257 8.23 10.96 -6.90
N GLY A 258 8.89 10.21 -6.02
CA GLY A 258 8.61 10.18 -4.60
C GLY A 258 7.43 9.28 -4.23
N HIS A 259 6.92 8.42 -5.10
CA HIS A 259 6.02 7.34 -4.69
C HIS A 259 6.77 6.36 -3.79
N ARG A 260 6.13 5.92 -2.71
CA ARG A 260 6.76 5.00 -1.75
C ARG A 260 6.38 3.56 -2.06
N VAL A 261 7.38 2.70 -2.15
CA VAL A 261 7.22 1.24 -2.24
C VAL A 261 7.82 0.56 -1.00
N GLU A 262 7.11 -0.43 -0.47
CA GLU A 262 7.63 -1.33 0.57
C GLU A 262 8.04 -2.67 -0.03
N LEU A 263 9.19 -3.18 0.40
CA LEU A 263 9.62 -4.56 0.15
C LEU A 263 9.73 -5.31 1.47
N PHE A 264 9.10 -6.47 1.57
CA PHE A 264 9.03 -7.23 2.82
C PHE A 264 8.96 -8.74 2.58
N ASN A 265 9.37 -9.57 3.54
CA ASN A 265 9.53 -11.01 3.30
C ASN A 265 8.24 -11.85 3.45
N SER A 266 7.46 -11.68 4.51
CA SER A 266 6.15 -12.37 4.64
C SER A 266 5.29 -11.86 5.78
N HIS A 267 4.03 -12.27 5.79
CA HIS A 267 3.07 -12.11 6.88
C HIS A 267 2.86 -13.43 7.62
N TYR A 268 2.27 -13.36 8.81
CA TYR A 268 1.56 -14.52 9.35
C TYR A 268 0.19 -14.68 8.67
N GLN A 269 -0.42 -15.86 8.81
CA GLN A 269 -1.68 -16.19 8.16
C GLN A 269 -2.88 -15.65 8.96
N THR A 270 -3.86 -15.10 8.24
CA THR A 270 -5.13 -14.60 8.83
C THR A 270 -6.33 -15.07 8.02
N ILE A 271 -6.97 -16.15 8.48
CA ILE A 271 -8.11 -16.77 7.78
C ILE A 271 -9.30 -17.00 8.71
N ASP A 272 -9.06 -17.42 9.95
CA ASP A 272 -10.11 -17.87 10.86
C ASP A 272 -10.88 -16.70 11.48
N THR A 273 -12.21 -16.84 11.60
CA THR A 273 -13.13 -15.75 11.97
C THR A 273 -13.10 -15.34 13.43
N GLU A 274 -12.73 -16.26 14.31
CA GLU A 274 -12.68 -16.13 15.75
C GLU A 274 -11.38 -15.51 16.28
N ILE A 275 -10.37 -15.35 15.41
CA ILE A 275 -9.12 -14.72 15.79
C ILE A 275 -9.35 -13.22 15.97
N GLU A 276 -9.19 -12.76 17.21
CA GLU A 276 -9.30 -11.36 17.57
C GLU A 276 -8.11 -10.53 17.06
N PRO A 277 -8.32 -9.27 16.62
CA PRO A 277 -7.24 -8.44 16.11
C PRO A 277 -6.21 -8.06 17.19
N VAL A 278 -4.92 -8.04 16.83
CA VAL A 278 -3.86 -7.63 17.75
C VAL A 278 -3.89 -6.10 17.92
N ARG A 279 -3.97 -5.66 19.17
CA ARG A 279 -3.95 -4.24 19.53
C ARG A 279 -2.53 -3.76 19.80
N TRP A 280 -2.18 -2.62 19.21
CA TRP A 280 -0.98 -1.86 19.51
C TRP A 280 -1.32 -0.52 20.16
N ASP A 281 -0.62 -0.19 21.27
CA ASP A 281 -0.75 1.12 21.90
C ASP A 281 0.26 2.10 21.33
N ALA A 282 -0.23 3.18 20.72
CA ALA A 282 0.59 4.23 20.11
C ALA A 282 1.54 4.91 21.11
N ALA A 283 1.18 4.98 22.40
CA ALA A 283 2.05 5.55 23.42
C ALA A 283 3.34 4.72 23.64
N THR A 284 3.31 3.43 23.28
CA THR A 284 4.44 2.49 23.43
C THR A 284 5.11 2.14 22.10
N LEU A 285 4.52 2.56 20.98
CA LEU A 285 4.94 2.09 19.66
C LEU A 285 6.28 2.69 19.20
N SER A 286 6.72 3.83 19.76
CA SER A 286 8.07 4.36 19.47
C SER A 286 9.21 3.50 20.04
N THR A 287 8.92 2.48 20.86
CA THR A 287 9.94 1.56 21.42
C THR A 287 9.65 0.07 21.20
N ASN A 288 8.63 -0.31 20.43
CA ASN A 288 8.32 -1.71 20.08
C ASN A 288 8.87 -2.17 18.72
N VAL A 289 9.64 -1.32 18.03
CA VAL A 289 10.62 -1.78 17.06
C VAL A 289 11.73 -2.45 17.88
N ARG A 290 11.80 -3.79 17.91
CA ARG A 290 12.79 -4.50 18.75
C ARG A 290 14.25 -4.06 18.49
N TRP A 291 14.49 -3.40 17.36
CA TRP A 291 15.75 -2.79 16.95
C TRP A 291 15.51 -1.68 15.90
N GLY A 292 16.20 -0.55 16.04
CA GLY A 292 16.12 0.57 15.09
C GLY A 292 15.86 1.92 15.77
N LEU A 293 16.05 3.00 15.01
CA LEU A 293 15.66 4.36 15.43
C LEU A 293 14.22 4.65 14.97
N PRO A 294 13.57 5.69 15.51
CA PRO A 294 12.30 6.17 14.97
C PRO A 294 12.39 6.47 13.48
N ALA A 295 11.26 6.41 12.77
CA ALA A 295 11.20 6.76 11.35
C ALA A 295 11.48 8.26 11.14
N PRO A 296 12.04 8.66 9.99
CA PRO A 296 12.20 10.08 9.67
C PRO A 296 10.84 10.76 9.50
N GLU A 297 10.80 12.08 9.70
CA GLU A 297 9.58 12.89 9.60
C GLU A 297 8.86 12.67 8.26
N ARG A 298 9.61 12.63 7.16
CA ARG A 298 9.04 12.40 5.83
C ARG A 298 8.29 11.07 5.70
N TRP A 299 8.66 10.03 6.45
CA TRP A 299 7.91 8.78 6.47
C TRP A 299 6.50 8.99 7.04
N TYR A 300 6.35 9.81 8.08
CA TYR A 300 5.05 10.03 8.72
C TYR A 300 4.12 10.95 7.94
N PHE A 301 4.65 11.87 7.14
CA PHE A 301 3.83 12.98 6.60
C PHE A 301 3.83 13.11 5.09
N GLU A 302 4.86 12.63 4.38
CA GLU A 302 4.87 12.66 2.92
C GLU A 302 4.20 11.40 2.36
N ALA A 303 3.23 11.60 1.47
CA ALA A 303 2.49 10.54 0.79
C ALA A 303 1.99 11.07 -0.56
N THR A 304 1.69 10.16 -1.49
CA THR A 304 1.27 10.49 -2.84
C THR A 304 -0.20 10.91 -2.87
N SER A 305 -0.49 12.09 -3.43
CA SER A 305 -1.88 12.55 -3.64
C SER A 305 -2.61 11.71 -4.67
N PHE A 306 -3.92 11.55 -4.49
CA PHE A 306 -4.78 10.97 -5.53
C PHE A 306 -5.09 12.00 -6.61
N GLU A 307 -5.10 11.57 -7.87
CA GLU A 307 -5.45 12.42 -9.00
C GLU A 307 -6.82 13.11 -8.78
N GLN A 308 -6.90 14.41 -9.06
CA GLN A 308 -8.15 15.18 -9.04
C GLN A 308 -8.96 15.02 -7.75
N THR A 309 -8.28 14.84 -6.61
CA THR A 309 -8.92 14.56 -5.33
C THR A 309 -8.49 15.59 -4.29
N SER A 310 -9.48 16.26 -3.69
CA SER A 310 -9.23 17.24 -2.63
C SER A 310 -8.81 16.58 -1.33
N LEU A 311 -7.85 17.19 -0.64
CA LEU A 311 -7.40 16.74 0.66
C LEU A 311 -8.34 17.22 1.78
N ILE A 312 -8.57 16.33 2.74
CA ILE A 312 -9.34 16.56 3.95
C ILE A 312 -8.36 16.56 5.13
N PRO A 313 -8.30 17.64 5.93
CA PRO A 313 -7.42 17.69 7.08
C PRO A 313 -7.87 16.68 8.15
N ALA A 314 -6.92 16.04 8.82
CA ALA A 314 -7.22 15.27 10.02
C ALA A 314 -7.67 16.22 11.15
N VAL A 315 -8.66 15.78 11.94
CA VAL A 315 -9.17 16.52 13.12
C VAL A 315 -8.05 16.83 14.10
N GLU A 316 -7.10 15.91 14.26
CA GLU A 316 -5.90 16.08 15.06
C GLU A 316 -4.70 15.55 14.27
N LYS A 317 -3.68 16.39 14.09
CA LYS A 317 -2.44 15.97 13.42
C LYS A 317 -1.70 14.95 14.30
N PRO A 318 -1.23 13.83 13.74
CA PRO A 318 -0.41 12.90 14.48
C PRO A 318 0.89 13.58 14.93
N LYS A 319 1.34 13.26 16.16
CA LYS A 319 2.58 13.78 16.77
C LYS A 319 3.51 12.63 17.13
N PRO A 320 3.99 11.85 16.14
CA PRO A 320 4.90 10.76 16.41
C PRO A 320 6.26 11.30 16.87
N GLU A 321 7.02 10.46 17.58
CA GLU A 321 8.46 10.71 17.70
C GLU A 321 9.13 10.37 16.36
N THR A 322 9.77 11.38 15.77
CA THR A 322 10.53 11.27 14.52
C THR A 322 12.01 11.05 14.80
N LEU A 323 12.78 10.58 13.81
CA LEU A 323 14.23 10.47 13.91
C LEU A 323 14.88 11.81 14.28
N GLU A 324 14.43 12.89 13.65
CA GLU A 324 14.94 14.24 13.83
C GLU A 324 14.70 14.73 15.27
N SER A 325 13.46 14.59 15.76
CA SER A 325 13.10 14.97 17.13
C SER A 325 13.79 14.08 18.18
N TYR A 326 13.97 12.80 17.90
CA TYR A 326 14.73 11.88 18.74
C TYR A 326 16.19 12.32 18.85
N VAL A 327 16.87 12.58 17.72
CA VAL A 327 18.27 13.04 17.70
C VAL A 327 18.42 14.36 18.44
N GLN A 328 17.49 15.30 18.25
CA GLN A 328 17.51 16.59 18.95
C GLN A 328 17.40 16.41 20.47
N LYS A 329 16.49 15.55 20.96
CA LYS A 329 16.38 15.23 22.40
C LYS A 329 17.67 14.64 22.96
N GLN A 330 18.31 13.72 22.22
CA GLN A 330 19.57 13.11 22.65
C GLN A 330 20.71 14.14 22.74
N LEU A 331 20.79 15.08 21.79
CA LEU A 331 21.78 16.16 21.82
C LEU A 331 21.54 17.12 22.99
N SER A 332 20.27 17.48 23.25
CA SER A 332 19.92 18.34 24.39
C SER A 332 20.24 17.70 25.73
N ALA A 333 20.00 16.40 25.89
CA ALA A 333 20.33 15.67 27.12
C ALA A 333 21.85 15.63 27.39
N LYS A 334 22.68 15.50 26.35
CA LYS A 334 24.14 15.54 26.48
C LYS A 334 24.68 16.91 26.87
N ASN A 335 24.06 17.99 26.42
CA ASN A 335 24.49 19.36 26.76
C ASN A 335 24.08 19.79 28.19
N GLN A 336 23.23 19.01 28.86
CA GLN A 336 22.80 19.24 30.24
C GLN A 336 23.54 18.36 31.27
N ALA A 337 24.36 17.41 30.81
CA ALA A 337 25.14 16.48 31.63
C ALA A 337 26.60 16.92 31.73
#